data_AF-A0A5M6C4P6-F1
#
_entry.id   AF-A0A5M6C4P6-F1
#
_cell.length_a   1.000
_cell.length_b   1.000
_cell.length_c   1.000
_cell.angle_alpha   90.00
_cell.angle_beta   90.00
_cell.angle_gamma   90.00
#
_symmetry.space_group_name_H-M   'P 1'
#
loop_
_entity.id
_entity.type
_entity.pdbx_description
1 polymer ?
#
loop_
_entity_poly.entity_id
_entity_poly.type
_entity_poly.pdbx_seq_one_letter_code
_entity_poly.pdbx_strand_id
1 'polypeptide(L)'
;MRSTLVRLASASAPLPLSVSQASVQIIPPIPLYRRLLRAHRHLPLEMRFMGDSYIKSEFRLTRTTDNPLHIIGFLSQWKLYLDDLESSIVQSDGTRRVQPWKGKKLDSEAFEKLSKEQVGQLYELMHATKEVWKSPEQLEQEAQVAGEATTENQKTGSGR
;
A
#
# COMPACT_ATOMS: atom_id res chain seq x y z
N MET A 1 28.96 -5.87 13.18
CA MET A 1 28.05 -5.14 12.27
C MET A 1 26.85 -6.04 12.03
N ARG A 2 25.66 -5.67 12.50
CA ARG A 2 24.46 -6.52 12.44
C ARG A 2 23.77 -6.31 11.09
N SER A 3 23.71 -7.34 10.27
CA SER A 3 23.01 -7.33 8.97
C SER A 3 21.50 -7.51 9.21
N THR A 4 20.72 -6.45 8.99
CA THR A 4 19.25 -6.55 8.91
C THR A 4 18.86 -7.14 7.55
N LEU A 5 18.29 -8.34 7.56
CA LEU A 5 17.66 -8.93 6.40
C LEU A 5 16.41 -8.11 6.07
N VAL A 6 16.40 -7.45 4.92
CA VAL A 6 15.17 -6.89 4.35
C VAL A 6 14.31 -8.07 3.91
N ARG A 7 13.38 -8.48 4.78
CA ARG A 7 12.37 -9.49 4.48
C ARG A 7 11.29 -8.82 3.62
N LEU A 8 11.32 -9.08 2.31
CA LEU A 8 10.22 -8.71 1.42
C LEU A 8 8.96 -9.44 1.89
N ALA A 9 7.92 -8.69 2.25
CA ALA A 9 6.64 -9.25 2.66
C ALA A 9 5.97 -9.91 1.44
N SER A 10 6.09 -11.24 1.34
CA SER A 10 5.29 -12.06 0.43
C SER A 10 3.91 -12.27 1.05
N ALA A 11 2.95 -11.43 0.69
CA ALA A 11 1.53 -11.70 0.91
C ALA A 11 0.93 -12.33 -0.36
N SER A 12 1.11 -13.64 -0.53
CA SER A 12 0.36 -14.39 -1.55
C SER A 12 -1.00 -14.77 -0.95
N ALA A 13 -2.01 -13.93 -1.14
CA ALA A 13 -3.40 -14.36 -0.93
C ALA A 13 -3.75 -15.50 -1.90
N PRO A 14 -4.66 -16.43 -1.53
CA PRO A 14 -5.11 -17.46 -2.46
C PRO A 14 -5.91 -16.79 -3.59
N LEU A 15 -5.50 -17.02 -4.84
CA LEU A 15 -6.16 -16.50 -6.04
C LEU A 15 -7.50 -17.24 -6.27
N PRO A 16 -8.69 -16.62 -6.15
CA PRO A 16 -9.90 -17.19 -6.70
C PRO A 16 -10.12 -16.59 -8.09
N LEU A 17 -9.17 -16.81 -9.00
CA LEU A 17 -9.38 -16.55 -10.42
C LEU A 17 -9.47 -17.91 -11.09
N SER A 18 -10.67 -18.28 -11.54
CA SER A 18 -10.79 -19.38 -12.49
C SER A 18 -9.81 -19.14 -13.62
N VAL A 19 -9.02 -20.15 -14.00
CA VAL A 19 -7.98 -20.05 -15.04
C VAL A 19 -8.56 -19.47 -16.35
N SER A 20 -9.84 -19.75 -16.61
CA SER A 20 -10.62 -19.21 -17.74
C SER A 20 -10.87 -17.69 -17.65
N GLN A 21 -11.06 -17.16 -16.45
CA GLN A 21 -11.26 -15.71 -16.23
C GLN A 21 -9.94 -14.93 -16.28
N ALA A 22 -8.85 -15.58 -15.85
CA ALA A 22 -7.49 -15.03 -15.98
C ALA A 22 -7.06 -14.93 -17.45
N SER A 23 -7.29 -15.98 -18.26
CA SER A 23 -6.81 -16.06 -19.65
C SER A 23 -7.41 -15.02 -20.60
N VAL A 24 -8.63 -14.54 -20.35
CA VAL A 24 -9.31 -13.53 -21.19
C VAL A 24 -8.68 -12.13 -21.05
N GLN A 25 -7.82 -11.91 -20.06
CA GLN A 25 -7.36 -10.56 -19.68
C GLN A 25 -5.84 -10.43 -19.46
N ILE A 26 -5.03 -11.44 -19.75
CA ILE A 26 -3.57 -11.37 -19.46
C ILE A 26 -2.87 -10.41 -20.42
N ILE A 27 -2.29 -9.34 -19.87
CA ILE A 27 -1.40 -8.45 -20.62
C ILE A 27 -0.01 -9.09 -20.67
N PRO A 28 0.67 -9.14 -21.83
CA PRO A 28 2.02 -9.69 -21.90
C PRO A 28 3.00 -8.92 -20.99
N PRO A 29 4.09 -9.57 -20.50
CA PRO A 29 4.94 -9.01 -19.45
C PRO A 29 5.52 -7.63 -19.77
N ILE A 30 6.08 -7.44 -20.98
CA ILE A 30 6.73 -6.18 -21.38
C ILE A 30 5.72 -5.03 -21.51
N PRO A 31 4.58 -5.21 -22.22
CA PRO A 31 3.49 -4.23 -22.22
C PRO A 31 3.00 -3.86 -20.81
N LEU A 32 2.78 -4.85 -19.94
CA LEU A 32 2.31 -4.62 -18.57
C LEU A 32 3.31 -3.78 -17.76
N TYR A 33 4.57 -4.18 -17.78
CA TYR A 33 5.67 -3.45 -17.14
C TYR A 33 5.74 -1.98 -17.57
N ARG A 34 5.67 -1.73 -18.88
CA ARG A 34 5.71 -0.36 -19.42
C ARG A 34 4.49 0.47 -19.02
N ARG A 35 3.30 -0.15 -18.97
CA ARG A 35 2.05 0.53 -18.62
C ARG A 35 2.01 0.89 -17.13
N LEU A 36 2.46 0.00 -16.26
CA LEU A 36 2.64 0.27 -14.82
C LEU A 36 3.55 1.50 -14.57
N LEU A 37 4.73 1.53 -15.19
CA LEU A 37 5.66 2.67 -15.05
C LEU A 37 5.12 3.98 -15.65
N ARG A 38 4.14 3.91 -16.58
CA ARG A 38 3.45 5.10 -17.08
C ARG A 38 2.39 5.56 -16.09
N ALA A 39 1.60 4.65 -15.53
CA ALA A 39 0.60 4.96 -14.51
C ALA A 39 1.23 5.62 -13.27
N HIS A 40 2.39 5.12 -12.83
CA HIS A 40 3.16 5.71 -11.72
C HIS A 40 3.55 7.18 -11.90
N ARG A 41 3.60 7.71 -13.13
CA ARG A 41 3.91 9.12 -13.36
C ARG A 41 2.85 10.07 -12.80
N HIS A 42 1.68 9.54 -12.48
CA HIS A 42 0.57 10.28 -11.89
C HIS A 42 0.48 10.13 -10.37
N LEU A 43 1.35 9.31 -9.76
CA LEU A 43 1.43 9.19 -8.30
C LEU A 43 2.24 10.34 -7.70
N PRO A 44 2.02 10.65 -6.40
CA PRO A 44 2.93 11.51 -5.63
C PRO A 44 4.38 11.04 -5.73
N LEU A 45 5.34 11.98 -5.62
CA LEU A 45 6.75 11.76 -5.90
C LEU A 45 7.33 10.60 -5.09
N GLU A 46 7.03 10.54 -3.80
CA GLU A 46 7.53 9.56 -2.84
C GLU A 46 6.99 8.16 -3.18
N MET A 47 5.69 8.08 -3.48
CA MET A 47 5.04 6.84 -3.89
C MET A 47 5.60 6.32 -5.21
N ARG A 48 5.81 7.21 -6.18
CA ARG A 48 6.41 6.87 -7.46
C ARG A 48 7.83 6.35 -7.29
N PHE A 49 8.65 7.02 -6.47
CA PHE A 49 10.04 6.62 -6.23
C PHE A 49 10.12 5.19 -5.68
N MET A 50 9.37 4.91 -4.61
CA MET A 50 9.32 3.59 -3.99
C MET A 50 8.72 2.54 -4.94
N GLY A 51 7.60 2.87 -5.58
CA GLY A 51 6.88 1.96 -6.47
C GLY A 51 7.66 1.59 -7.74
N ASP A 52 8.32 2.55 -8.39
CA ASP A 52 9.14 2.29 -9.59
C ASP A 52 10.31 1.36 -9.27
N SER A 53 10.92 1.52 -8.09
CA SER A 53 12.00 0.63 -7.63
C SER A 53 11.48 -0.80 -7.43
N TYR A 54 10.31 -0.95 -6.79
CA TYR A 54 9.69 -2.25 -6.52
C TYR A 54 9.25 -2.98 -7.80
N ILE A 55 8.59 -2.30 -8.74
CA ILE A 55 8.20 -2.92 -10.04
C ILE A 55 9.46 -3.44 -10.75
N LYS A 56 10.52 -2.63 -10.81
CA LYS A 56 11.75 -3.01 -11.50
C LYS A 56 12.41 -4.22 -10.85
N SER A 57 12.43 -4.30 -9.52
CA SER A 57 13.02 -5.45 -8.83
C SER A 57 12.20 -6.71 -9.08
N GLU A 58 10.88 -6.66 -8.93
CA GLU A 58 10.00 -7.82 -9.07
C GLU A 58 10.03 -8.38 -10.50
N PHE A 59 9.85 -7.52 -11.53
CA PHE A 59 9.92 -7.98 -12.92
C PHE A 59 11.30 -8.53 -13.30
N ARG A 60 12.37 -8.05 -12.67
CA ARG A 60 13.71 -8.60 -12.87
C ARG A 60 13.87 -9.96 -12.20
N LEU A 61 13.38 -10.12 -10.97
CA LEU A 61 13.42 -11.38 -10.22
C LEU A 61 12.59 -12.48 -10.89
N THR A 62 11.44 -12.14 -11.46
CA THR A 62 10.53 -13.10 -12.11
C THR A 62 10.91 -13.39 -13.58
N ARG A 63 11.92 -12.72 -14.14
CA ARG A 63 12.27 -12.84 -15.58
C ARG A 63 12.61 -14.27 -16.03
N THR A 64 13.16 -15.09 -15.14
CA THR A 64 13.60 -16.47 -15.42
C THR A 64 12.67 -17.52 -14.83
N THR A 65 11.44 -17.14 -14.47
CA THR A 65 10.45 -18.09 -13.95
C THR A 65 9.77 -18.80 -15.11
N ASP A 66 9.82 -20.13 -15.11
CA ASP A 66 9.24 -20.95 -16.17
C ASP A 66 7.91 -21.62 -15.77
N ASN A 67 7.55 -21.61 -14.48
CA ASN A 67 6.31 -22.21 -14.01
C ASN A 67 5.10 -21.39 -14.53
N PRO A 68 4.24 -21.97 -15.40
CA PRO A 68 3.15 -21.23 -16.04
C PRO A 68 2.13 -20.70 -15.03
N LEU A 69 1.86 -21.43 -13.94
CA LEU A 69 0.94 -20.97 -12.89
C LEU A 69 1.49 -19.74 -12.16
N HIS A 70 2.80 -19.72 -11.90
CA HIS A 70 3.45 -18.56 -11.29
C HIS A 70 3.43 -17.36 -12.23
N ILE A 71 3.70 -17.56 -13.53
CA ILE A 71 3.66 -16.48 -14.53
C ILE A 71 2.23 -15.90 -14.62
N ILE A 72 1.21 -16.75 -14.71
CA ILE A 72 -0.19 -16.33 -14.78
C ILE A 72 -0.58 -15.58 -13.51
N GLY A 73 -0.24 -16.12 -12.33
CA GLY A 73 -0.51 -15.48 -11.04
C GLY A 73 0.15 -14.11 -10.94
N PHE A 74 1.43 -14.02 -11.30
CA PHE A 74 2.19 -12.77 -11.34
C PHE A 74 1.53 -11.73 -12.25
N LEU A 75 1.27 -12.07 -13.52
CA LEU A 75 0.69 -11.12 -14.47
C LEU A 75 -0.74 -10.70 -14.08
N SER A 76 -1.52 -11.62 -13.50
CA SER A 76 -2.88 -11.31 -13.03
C SER A 76 -2.85 -10.31 -11.88
N GLN A 77 -1.97 -10.51 -10.89
CA GLN A 77 -1.84 -9.58 -9.75
C GLN A 77 -1.36 -8.19 -10.18
N TRP A 78 -0.36 -8.12 -11.07
CA TRP A 78 0.12 -6.84 -11.60
C TRP A 78 -0.91 -6.13 -12.48
N LYS A 79 -1.75 -6.87 -13.20
CA LYS A 79 -2.88 -6.30 -13.92
C LYS A 79 -3.91 -5.72 -12.97
N LEU A 80 -4.33 -6.45 -11.94
CA LEU A 80 -5.28 -5.95 -10.94
C LEU A 80 -4.76 -4.66 -10.30
N TYR A 81 -3.47 -4.62 -9.95
CA TYR A 81 -2.83 -3.42 -9.43
C TYR A 81 -2.84 -2.27 -10.45
N LEU A 82 -2.57 -2.54 -11.73
CA LEU A 82 -2.64 -1.54 -12.79
C LEU A 82 -4.06 -0.97 -12.96
N ASP A 83 -5.07 -1.84 -12.98
CA ASP A 83 -6.47 -1.43 -13.14
C ASP A 83 -6.90 -0.55 -11.94
N ASP A 84 -6.45 -0.89 -10.74
CA ASP A 84 -6.63 -0.08 -9.53
C ASP A 84 -5.93 1.28 -9.64
N LEU A 85 -4.69 1.33 -10.12
CA LEU A 85 -3.97 2.57 -10.41
C LEU A 85 -4.76 3.45 -11.38
N GLU A 86 -5.11 2.90 -12.55
CA GLU A 86 -5.77 3.66 -13.61
C GLU A 86 -7.17 4.14 -13.20
N SER A 87 -7.96 3.32 -12.50
CA SER A 87 -9.29 3.72 -12.01
C SER A 87 -9.26 4.88 -11.01
N SER A 88 -8.16 5.05 -10.26
CA SER A 88 -8.00 6.19 -9.36
C SER A 88 -7.57 7.48 -10.05
N ILE A 89 -6.85 7.36 -11.18
CA ILE A 89 -6.22 8.47 -11.90
C ILE A 89 -7.16 9.02 -12.99
N VAL A 90 -7.97 8.15 -13.61
CA VAL A 90 -8.82 8.46 -14.76
C VAL A 90 -10.29 8.36 -14.37
N GLN A 91 -11.05 9.44 -14.55
CA GLN A 91 -12.50 9.41 -14.35
C GLN A 91 -13.21 8.71 -15.52
N SER A 92 -14.45 8.27 -15.27
CA SER A 92 -15.34 7.66 -16.28
C SER A 92 -15.66 8.57 -17.47
N ASP A 93 -15.41 9.88 -17.38
CA ASP A 93 -15.61 10.85 -18.46
C ASP A 93 -14.36 11.03 -19.36
N GLY A 94 -13.26 10.32 -19.06
CA GLY A 94 -11.99 10.41 -19.79
C GLY A 94 -11.08 11.57 -19.35
N THR A 95 -11.50 12.40 -18.39
CA THR A 95 -10.68 13.46 -17.82
C THR A 95 -9.73 12.91 -16.75
N ARG A 96 -8.51 13.44 -16.72
CA ARG A 96 -7.46 13.01 -15.78
C ARG A 96 -7.65 13.77 -14.48
N ARG A 97 -7.94 13.08 -13.37
CA ARG A 97 -7.97 13.71 -12.05
C ARG A 97 -6.55 13.91 -11.57
N VAL A 98 -6.19 15.15 -11.25
CA VAL A 98 -5.05 15.47 -10.37
C VAL A 98 -5.51 15.37 -8.92
N GLN A 99 -6.18 14.27 -8.57
CA GLN A 99 -6.46 13.99 -7.17
C GLN A 99 -5.36 13.07 -6.68
N PRO A 100 -4.70 13.41 -5.55
CA PRO A 100 -3.67 12.56 -5.00
C PRO A 100 -4.26 11.18 -4.74
N TRP A 101 -3.53 10.15 -5.17
CA TRP A 101 -3.86 8.76 -4.88
C TRP A 101 -4.23 8.61 -3.40
N LYS A 102 -5.47 8.23 -3.13
CA LYS A 102 -5.93 7.95 -1.77
C LYS A 102 -5.98 6.43 -1.64
N GLY A 103 -5.13 5.89 -0.76
CA GLY A 103 -5.06 4.45 -0.52
C GLY A 103 -6.43 3.85 -0.19
N LYS A 104 -6.56 2.53 -0.36
CA LYS A 104 -7.76 1.78 0.00
C LYS A 104 -7.63 1.27 1.44
N LYS A 105 -8.77 1.09 2.11
CA LYS A 105 -8.79 0.36 3.38
C LYS A 105 -8.36 -1.08 3.13
N LEU A 106 -7.58 -1.63 4.05
CA LEU A 106 -7.22 -3.05 4.02
C LEU A 106 -8.50 -3.86 4.23
N ASP A 107 -8.72 -4.85 3.36
CA ASP A 107 -9.84 -5.77 3.46
C ASP A 107 -9.71 -6.64 4.72
N SER A 108 -10.83 -6.86 5.40
CA SER A 108 -10.85 -7.61 6.67
C SER A 108 -10.40 -9.06 6.47
N GLU A 109 -10.82 -9.70 5.37
CA GLU A 109 -10.44 -11.09 5.08
C GLU A 109 -8.94 -11.19 4.77
N ALA A 110 -8.38 -10.20 4.06
CA ALA A 110 -6.94 -10.11 3.84
C ALA A 110 -6.16 -9.90 5.14
N PHE A 111 -6.69 -9.09 6.07
CA PHE A 111 -6.06 -8.84 7.37
C PHE A 111 -6.01 -10.10 8.24
N GLU A 112 -7.08 -10.89 8.28
CA GLU A 112 -7.14 -12.15 9.06
C GLU A 112 -6.15 -13.21 8.57
N LYS A 113 -5.75 -13.15 7.29
CA LYS A 113 -4.76 -14.06 6.69
C LYS A 113 -3.32 -13.69 7.04
N LEU A 114 -3.06 -12.53 7.65
CA LEU A 114 -1.72 -12.11 8.04
C LEU A 114 -1.19 -12.94 9.22
N SER A 115 0.10 -13.26 9.18
CA SER A 115 0.76 -13.88 10.32
C SER A 115 0.82 -12.92 11.50
N LYS A 116 0.95 -13.45 12.72
CA LYS A 116 1.10 -12.64 13.94
C LYS A 116 2.27 -11.65 13.85
N GLU A 117 3.36 -12.06 13.21
CA GLU A 117 4.53 -11.19 12.97
C GLU A 117 4.20 -10.06 12.01
N GLN A 118 3.48 -10.34 10.92
CA GLN A 118 3.07 -9.34 9.93
C GLN A 118 2.08 -8.33 10.53
N VAL A 119 1.14 -8.79 11.36
CA VAL A 119 0.23 -7.91 12.11
C VAL A 119 1.02 -7.00 13.07
N GLY A 120 2.02 -7.55 13.76
CA GLY A 120 2.93 -6.76 14.61
C GLY A 120 3.67 -5.67 13.83
N GLN A 121 4.26 -6.02 12.68
CA GLN A 121 4.95 -5.05 11.81
C GLN A 121 4.02 -3.95 11.29
N LEU A 122 2.78 -4.31 10.92
CA LEU A 122 1.78 -3.34 10.49
C LEU A 122 1.38 -2.40 11.63
N TYR A 123 1.28 -2.92 12.84
CA TYR A 123 0.99 -2.13 14.04
C TYR A 123 2.14 -1.16 14.38
N GLU A 124 3.39 -1.61 14.31
CA GLU A 124 4.57 -0.75 14.47
C GLU A 124 4.60 0.37 13.42
N LEU A 125 4.34 0.03 12.15
CA LEU A 125 4.25 1.01 11.07
C LEU A 125 3.14 2.03 11.29
N MET A 126 1.96 1.58 11.72
CA MET A 126 0.84 2.47 12.05
C MET A 126 1.24 3.48 13.12
N HIS A 127 1.90 3.05 14.20
CA HIS A 127 2.33 3.97 15.26
C HIS A 127 3.46 4.91 14.81
N ALA A 128 4.45 4.40 14.08
CA ALA A 128 5.56 5.21 13.59
C ALA A 128 5.10 6.35 12.65
N THR A 129 3.93 6.21 12.03
CA THR A 129 3.39 7.17 11.08
C THR A 129 2.32 8.10 11.66
N LYS A 130 1.82 7.87 12.89
CA LYS A 130 0.72 8.68 13.48
C LYS A 130 0.98 10.18 13.48
N GLU A 131 2.20 10.60 13.80
CA GLU A 131 2.54 12.02 13.89
C GLU A 131 2.98 12.60 12.54
N VAL A 132 3.25 11.76 11.54
CA VAL A 132 3.71 12.19 10.21
C VAL A 132 2.56 12.77 9.37
N TRP A 133 1.33 12.34 9.63
CA TRP A 133 0.15 12.70 8.83
C TRP A 133 -0.75 13.77 9.46
N LYS A 134 -0.49 14.20 10.69
CA LYS A 134 -1.24 15.27 11.34
C LYS A 134 -0.78 16.63 10.82
N SER A 135 -1.70 17.53 10.51
CA SER A 135 -1.34 18.92 10.23
C SER A 135 -0.78 19.59 11.50
N PRO A 136 0.02 20.66 11.37
CA PRO A 136 0.48 21.43 12.54
C PRO A 136 -0.70 21.88 13.43
N GLU A 137 -1.81 22.27 12.82
CA GLU A 137 -3.03 22.67 13.53
C GLU A 137 -3.66 21.51 14.34
N GLN A 138 -3.65 20.29 13.79
CA GLN A 138 -4.17 19.10 14.49
C GLN A 138 -3.29 18.71 15.69
N LEU A 139 -1.97 18.88 15.55
CA LEU A 139 -1.02 18.65 16.64
C LEU A 139 -1.20 19.67 17.76
N GLU A 140 -1.39 20.95 17.41
CA GLU A 140 -1.64 22.02 18.37
C GLU A 140 -2.95 21.81 19.12
N GLN A 141 -4.02 21.38 18.44
CA GLN A 141 -5.31 21.07 19.07
C GLN A 141 -5.20 19.89 20.04
N GLU A 142 -4.52 18.80 19.66
CA GLU A 142 -4.31 17.66 20.56
C GLU A 142 -3.43 18.03 21.76
N ALA A 143 -2.41 18.88 21.57
CA ALA A 143 -1.56 19.36 22.65
C ALA A 143 -2.32 20.27 23.63
N GLN A 144 -3.22 21.13 23.12
CA GLN A 144 -4.10 21.96 23.95
C GLN A 144 -5.08 21.09 24.76
N VAL A 145 -5.74 20.13 24.12
CA VAL A 145 -6.66 19.19 24.77
C VAL A 145 -5.94 18.33 25.82
N ALA A 146 -4.71 17.87 25.53
CA ALA A 146 -3.90 17.13 26.49
C ALA A 146 -3.47 18.00 27.69
N GLY A 147 -3.10 19.27 27.45
CA GLY A 147 -2.73 20.25 28.47
C GLY A 147 -3.91 20.58 29.40
N GLU A 148 -5.10 20.77 28.84
CA GLU A 148 -6.34 21.06 29.58
C GLU A 148 -6.73 19.88 30.48
N ALA A 149 -6.66 18.65 29.96
CA ALA A 149 -6.92 17.42 30.73
C ALA A 149 -5.96 17.24 31.92
N THR A 150 -4.70 17.67 31.80
CA THR A 150 -3.75 17.66 32.93
C THR A 150 -4.05 18.74 33.98
N THR A 151 -4.52 19.92 33.58
CA THR A 151 -4.92 20.98 34.53
C THR A 151 -6.22 20.66 35.27
N GLU A 152 -7.16 19.95 34.65
CA GLU A 152 -8.42 19.53 35.29
C GLU A 152 -8.18 18.47 36.38
N ASN A 153 -7.27 17.52 36.14
CA ASN A 153 -6.91 16.49 37.12
C ASN A 153 -6.12 17.03 38.33
N GLN A 154 -5.37 18.13 38.18
CA GLN A 154 -4.72 18.80 39.32
C GLN A 154 -5.70 19.56 40.20
N LYS A 155 -6.81 20.05 39.63
CA LYS A 155 -7.84 20.80 40.35
C LYS A 155 -8.76 19.91 41.20
N THR A 156 -8.96 18.65 40.79
CA THR A 156 -9.77 17.66 41.51
C THR A 156 -8.97 16.86 42.57
N GLY A 157 -7.63 16.82 42.46
CA GLY A 157 -6.75 16.12 43.41
C GLY A 157 -6.32 16.91 44.65
N SER A 158 -6.58 18.21 44.73
CA SER A 158 -6.17 19.08 45.87
C SER A 158 -7.24 19.22 46.97
N GLY A 159 -8.27 18.36 46.97
CA GLY A 159 -9.36 18.39 47.95
C GLY A 159 -9.55 17.04 48.65
N ARG A 160 -8.59 16.64 49.48
CA ARG A 160 -8.83 15.65 50.54
C ARG A 160 -7.88 15.82 51.70
#